data_AF-A0A973JEM8-F1
#
_entry.id   AF-A0A973JEM8-F1
#
_cell.length_a   1.000
_cell.length_b   1.000
_cell.length_c   1.000
_cell.angle_alpha   90.00
_cell.angle_beta   90.00
_cell.angle_gamma   90.00
#
_symmetry.space_group_name_H-M   'P 1'
#
loop_
_entity.id
_entity.type
_entity.pdbx_description
1 polymer ?
#
loop_
_entity_poly.entity_id
_entity_poly.type
_entity_poly.pdbx_seq_one_letter_code
_entity_poly.pdbx_strand_id
1 'polypeptide(L)'
;MKFFIDSANISEIKEGINLGMVDGVTTNPSLIAKEKRGFVEVVKEILEVVDGPVSLEVVSTEAGAMVREGKKLAKMGDNAVIKVPMTTEGLKATKIFAGEGIRVNQTLIFSPIQALMAAKAGAAYVSPFVGRLDDVAHDGMEIVE
;
A
#
# COMPACT_ATOMS: atom_id res chain seq x y z
N MET A 1 -1.36 -16.46 7.78
CA MET A 1 -0.62 -15.60 6.84
C MET A 1 -1.54 -15.30 5.66
N LYS A 2 -1.59 -14.07 5.18
CA LYS A 2 -2.35 -13.70 3.96
C LYS A 2 -1.38 -13.56 2.80
N PHE A 3 -1.83 -13.84 1.59
CA PHE A 3 -1.05 -13.71 0.37
C PHE A 3 -1.58 -12.55 -0.47
N PHE A 4 -0.76 -11.51 -0.62
CA PHE A 4 -1.10 -10.36 -1.47
C PHE A 4 -0.22 -10.39 -2.71
N ILE A 5 -0.79 -10.03 -3.85
CA ILE A 5 -0.03 -9.89 -5.11
C ILE A 5 0.38 -8.43 -5.33
N ASP A 6 1.66 -8.19 -5.65
CA ASP A 6 2.19 -6.85 -5.98
C ASP A 6 2.14 -6.63 -7.50
N SER A 7 0.94 -6.37 -8.03
CA SER A 7 0.71 -6.20 -9.46
C SER A 7 -0.42 -5.21 -9.73
N ALA A 8 -0.40 -4.61 -10.91
CA ALA A 8 -1.52 -3.85 -11.48
C ALA A 8 -2.14 -4.57 -12.70
N ASN A 9 -1.62 -5.73 -13.08
CA ASN A 9 -2.10 -6.52 -14.19
C ASN A 9 -3.33 -7.34 -13.78
N ILE A 10 -4.46 -7.04 -14.40
CA ILE A 10 -5.75 -7.67 -14.06
C ILE A 10 -5.77 -9.17 -14.34
N SER A 11 -5.08 -9.64 -15.38
CA SER A 11 -5.04 -11.06 -15.70
C SER A 11 -4.31 -11.85 -14.62
N GLU A 12 -3.16 -11.35 -14.14
CA GLU A 12 -2.40 -11.96 -13.04
C GLU A 12 -3.21 -11.97 -11.73
N ILE A 13 -3.90 -10.86 -11.43
CA ILE A 13 -4.74 -10.75 -10.24
C ILE A 13 -5.89 -11.77 -10.30
N LYS A 14 -6.59 -11.86 -11.43
CA LYS A 14 -7.69 -12.83 -11.62
C LYS A 14 -7.19 -14.27 -11.55
N GLU A 15 -6.03 -14.56 -12.13
CA GLU A 15 -5.41 -15.88 -12.03
C GLU A 15 -5.11 -16.25 -10.57
N GLY A 16 -4.47 -15.35 -9.82
CA GLY A 16 -4.18 -15.57 -8.40
C GLY A 16 -5.43 -15.75 -7.52
N ILE A 17 -6.51 -15.02 -7.83
CA ILE A 17 -7.81 -15.20 -7.19
C ILE A 17 -8.41 -16.57 -7.53
N ASN A 18 -8.38 -16.98 -8.81
CA ASN A 18 -8.90 -18.28 -9.24
C ASN A 18 -8.15 -19.46 -8.62
N LEU A 19 -6.86 -19.29 -8.31
CA LEU A 19 -6.05 -20.25 -7.57
C LEU A 19 -6.37 -20.31 -6.07
N GLY A 20 -7.15 -19.36 -5.55
CA GLY A 20 -7.42 -19.20 -4.12
C GLY A 20 -6.20 -18.72 -3.32
N MET A 21 -5.26 -18.03 -3.97
CA MET A 21 -3.98 -17.62 -3.41
C MET A 21 -3.84 -16.09 -3.23
N VAL A 22 -4.88 -15.31 -3.54
CA VAL A 22 -4.84 -13.84 -3.43
C VAL A 22 -5.90 -13.34 -2.45
N ASP A 23 -5.44 -12.83 -1.31
CA ASP A 23 -6.25 -12.21 -0.25
C ASP A 23 -6.31 -10.67 -0.34
N GLY A 24 -5.57 -10.07 -1.27
CA GLY A 24 -5.42 -8.63 -1.43
C GLY A 24 -4.39 -8.25 -2.49
N VAL A 25 -4.31 -6.97 -2.81
CA VAL A 25 -3.39 -6.43 -3.83
C VAL A 25 -2.60 -5.27 -3.26
N THR A 26 -1.32 -5.21 -3.59
CA THR A 26 -0.54 -3.98 -3.44
C THR A 26 -0.21 -3.41 -4.81
N THR A 27 -0.38 -2.10 -4.96
CA THR A 27 0.06 -1.39 -6.16
C THR A 27 1.07 -0.30 -5.78
N ASN A 28 1.66 0.30 -6.81
CA ASN A 28 2.45 1.52 -6.72
C ASN A 28 2.35 2.25 -8.08
N PRO A 29 2.77 3.53 -8.17
CA PRO A 29 2.64 4.29 -9.40
C PRO A 29 3.37 3.65 -10.59
N SER A 30 4.50 2.98 -10.34
CA SER A 30 5.28 2.32 -11.39
C SER A 30 4.57 1.09 -11.96
N LEU A 31 3.89 0.29 -11.14
CA LEU A 31 3.12 -0.87 -11.61
C LEU A 31 1.94 -0.41 -12.47
N ILE A 32 1.18 0.59 -12.02
CA ILE A 32 0.03 1.09 -12.79
C ILE A 32 0.48 1.72 -14.11
N ALA A 33 1.62 2.43 -14.12
CA ALA A 33 2.16 3.01 -15.34
C ALA A 33 2.54 1.96 -16.40
N LYS A 34 2.95 0.75 -15.99
CA LYS A 34 3.29 -0.35 -16.92
C LYS A 34 2.08 -0.86 -17.70
N GLU A 35 0.88 -0.72 -17.16
CA GLU A 35 -0.37 -1.12 -17.82
C GLU A 35 -0.71 -0.25 -19.04
N LYS A 36 -0.07 0.93 -19.17
CA LYS A 36 -0.31 1.90 -20.28
C LYS A 36 -1.79 2.25 -20.48
N ARG A 37 -2.57 2.19 -19.40
CA ARG A 37 -4.01 2.51 -19.31
C ARG A 37 -4.24 3.68 -18.34
N GLY A 38 -5.46 4.21 -18.29
CA GLY A 38 -5.80 5.29 -17.37
C GLY A 38 -5.72 4.83 -15.91
N PHE A 39 -5.09 5.63 -15.03
CA PHE A 39 -4.95 5.30 -13.60
C PHE A 39 -6.29 4.94 -12.94
N VAL A 40 -7.32 5.78 -13.15
CA VAL A 40 -8.64 5.58 -12.54
C VAL A 40 -9.32 4.32 -13.07
N GLU A 41 -9.11 3.99 -14.35
CA GLU A 41 -9.67 2.79 -14.98
C GLU A 41 -9.07 1.53 -14.37
N VAL A 42 -7.73 1.45 -14.33
CA VAL A 42 -7.01 0.29 -13.76
C VAL A 42 -7.35 0.11 -12.28
N VAL A 43 -7.33 1.18 -11.50
CA VAL A 43 -7.61 1.10 -10.06
C VAL A 43 -9.04 0.63 -9.79
N LYS A 44 -10.03 1.14 -10.53
CA LYS A 44 -11.42 0.67 -10.38
C LYS A 44 -11.56 -0.81 -10.69
N GLU A 45 -10.96 -1.26 -11.78
CA GLU A 45 -11.02 -2.67 -12.18
C GLU A 45 -10.38 -3.58 -11.11
N ILE A 46 -9.26 -3.18 -10.50
CA ILE A 46 -8.65 -3.92 -9.39
C ILE A 46 -9.61 -3.96 -8.18
N LEU A 47 -10.16 -2.80 -7.79
CA LEU A 47 -11.07 -2.70 -6.64
C LEU A 47 -12.36 -3.51 -6.83
N GLU A 48 -12.86 -3.64 -8.06
CA GLU A 48 -14.05 -4.42 -8.38
C GLU A 48 -13.81 -5.93 -8.37
N VAL A 49 -12.59 -6.38 -8.71
CA VAL A 49 -12.25 -7.80 -8.83
C VAL A 49 -11.74 -8.40 -7.51
N VAL A 50 -11.20 -7.58 -6.62
CA VAL A 50 -10.54 -8.02 -5.38
C VAL A 50 -11.43 -7.75 -4.17
N ASP A 51 -11.95 -8.79 -3.51
CA ASP A 51 -12.74 -8.63 -2.28
C ASP A 51 -11.91 -8.10 -1.09
N GLY A 52 -10.62 -8.43 -1.09
CA GLY A 52 -9.66 -8.06 -0.05
C GLY A 52 -9.06 -6.66 -0.16
N PRO A 53 -8.15 -6.27 0.74
CA PRO A 53 -7.55 -4.94 0.75
C PRO A 53 -6.74 -4.64 -0.51
N VAL A 54 -6.89 -3.43 -1.06
CA VAL A 54 -6.13 -2.93 -2.21
C VAL A 54 -5.33 -1.70 -1.80
N SER A 55 -4.00 -1.81 -1.75
CA SER A 55 -3.12 -0.68 -1.40
C SER A 55 -2.90 0.25 -2.61
N LEU A 56 -3.25 1.53 -2.46
CA LEU A 56 -3.15 2.59 -3.46
C LEU A 56 -2.28 3.74 -2.95
N GLU A 57 -1.23 4.09 -3.68
CA GLU A 57 -0.18 5.00 -3.20
C GLU A 57 -0.47 6.47 -3.53
N VAL A 58 -0.27 7.34 -2.53
CA VAL A 58 -0.24 8.81 -2.74
C VAL A 58 1.08 9.22 -3.39
N VAL A 59 1.08 10.31 -4.15
CA VAL A 59 2.27 10.76 -4.91
C VAL A 59 2.89 12.01 -4.28
N SER A 60 2.08 12.84 -3.61
CA SER A 60 2.61 14.04 -2.94
C SER A 60 3.52 13.72 -1.76
N THR A 61 4.43 14.65 -1.46
CA THR A 61 5.37 14.60 -0.32
C THR A 61 4.90 15.41 0.89
N GLU A 62 3.87 16.24 0.75
CA GLU A 62 3.37 17.13 1.80
C GLU A 62 2.11 16.55 2.45
N ALA A 63 2.02 16.51 3.78
CA ALA A 63 0.94 15.81 4.49
C ALA A 63 -0.46 16.29 4.05
N GLY A 64 -0.65 17.60 3.91
CA GLY A 64 -1.95 18.15 3.50
C GLY A 64 -2.37 17.74 2.09
N ALA A 65 -1.41 17.57 1.17
CA ALA A 65 -1.66 17.12 -0.18
C ALA A 65 -1.86 15.59 -0.23
N MET A 66 -1.04 14.81 0.50
CA MET A 66 -1.26 13.37 0.69
C MET A 66 -2.66 13.09 1.21
N VAL A 67 -3.14 13.84 2.21
CA VAL A 67 -4.48 13.67 2.78
C VAL A 67 -5.57 13.93 1.72
N ARG A 68 -5.42 14.97 0.90
CA ARG A 68 -6.38 15.24 -0.19
C ARG A 68 -6.39 14.14 -1.25
N GLU A 69 -5.23 13.62 -1.62
CA GLU A 69 -5.08 12.52 -2.58
C GLU A 69 -5.65 11.22 -2.02
N GLY A 70 -5.23 10.82 -0.82
CA GLY A 70 -5.68 9.59 -0.16
C GLY A 70 -7.18 9.58 0.10
N LYS A 71 -7.80 10.71 0.45
CA LYS A 71 -9.27 10.78 0.57
C LYS A 71 -10.00 10.57 -0.75
N LYS A 72 -9.40 10.94 -1.89
CA LYS A 72 -10.00 10.64 -3.21
C LYS A 72 -9.89 9.15 -3.52
N LEU A 73 -8.72 8.56 -3.25
CA LEU A 73 -8.47 7.13 -3.44
C LEU A 73 -9.37 6.26 -2.54
N ALA A 74 -9.52 6.63 -1.26
CA ALA A 74 -10.36 5.90 -0.30
C ALA A 74 -11.84 5.87 -0.71
N LYS A 75 -12.30 6.88 -1.47
CA LYS A 75 -13.68 6.93 -2.00
C LYS A 75 -13.90 6.06 -3.24
N MET A 76 -12.84 5.45 -3.79
CA MET A 76 -12.97 4.60 -4.97
C MET A 76 -13.51 3.20 -4.64
N GLY A 77 -13.38 2.74 -3.39
CA GLY A 77 -13.93 1.47 -2.92
C GLY A 77 -13.65 1.23 -1.44
N ASP A 78 -14.53 0.52 -0.74
CA ASP A 78 -14.41 0.26 0.71
C ASP A 78 -13.19 -0.61 1.05
N ASN A 79 -12.74 -1.40 0.09
CA ASN A 79 -11.54 -2.23 0.15
C ASN A 79 -10.23 -1.44 -0.08
N ALA A 80 -10.30 -0.15 -0.42
CA ALA A 80 -9.10 0.68 -0.60
C ALA A 80 -8.33 0.89 0.72
N VAL A 81 -7.01 0.82 0.62
CA VAL A 81 -6.04 1.12 1.69
C VAL A 81 -5.05 2.13 1.15
N ILE A 82 -4.82 3.22 1.88
CA ILE A 82 -3.94 4.29 1.40
C ILE A 82 -2.49 3.95 1.73
N LYS A 83 -1.68 3.78 0.70
CA LYS A 83 -0.25 3.51 0.84
C LYS A 83 0.50 4.83 0.97
N VAL A 84 1.22 4.98 2.08
CA VAL A 84 1.88 6.25 2.47
C VAL A 84 3.36 5.98 2.77
N PRO A 85 4.31 6.75 2.22
CA PRO A 85 5.74 6.54 2.45
C PRO A 85 6.14 6.91 3.88
N MET A 86 7.08 6.15 4.47
CA MET A 86 7.71 6.42 5.76
C MET A 86 8.51 7.72 5.76
N THR A 87 7.83 8.83 6.05
CA THR A 87 8.41 10.17 6.27
C THR A 87 7.69 10.87 7.41
N THR A 88 8.22 11.98 7.91
CA THR A 88 7.53 12.80 8.93
C THR A 88 6.18 13.32 8.44
N GLU A 89 6.10 13.75 7.17
CA GLU A 89 4.83 14.15 6.53
C GLU A 89 3.89 12.96 6.34
N GLY A 90 4.42 11.79 5.97
CA GLY A 90 3.65 10.54 5.87
C GLY A 90 3.05 10.11 7.21
N LEU A 91 3.79 10.23 8.31
CA LEU A 91 3.28 9.94 9.65
C LEU A 91 2.17 10.93 10.07
N LYS A 92 2.28 12.21 9.71
CA LYS A 92 1.21 13.20 9.93
C LYS A 92 -0.05 12.84 9.13
N ALA A 93 0.10 12.50 7.86
CA ALA A 93 -1.01 12.07 7.01
C ALA A 93 -1.67 10.80 7.56
N THR A 94 -0.87 9.83 8.00
CA THR A 94 -1.33 8.57 8.60
C THR A 94 -2.18 8.81 9.84
N LYS A 95 -1.73 9.68 10.74
CA LYS A 95 -2.49 10.06 11.93
C LYS A 95 -3.86 10.67 11.59
N ILE A 96 -3.92 11.49 10.55
CA ILE A 96 -5.18 12.09 10.08
C ILE A 96 -6.09 11.01 9.50
N PHE A 97 -5.58 10.15 8.61
CA PHE A 97 -6.36 9.06 8.02
C PHE A 97 -6.92 8.11 9.08
N ALA A 98 -6.09 7.69 10.04
CA ALA A 98 -6.50 6.80 11.12
C ALA A 98 -7.62 7.41 11.98
N GLY A 99 -7.53 8.71 12.30
CA GLY A 99 -8.58 9.44 13.03
C GLY A 99 -9.90 9.55 12.25
N GLU A 100 -9.87 9.36 10.93
CA GLU A 100 -11.04 9.35 10.06
C GLU A 100 -11.50 7.94 9.67
N GLY A 101 -10.88 6.89 10.23
CA GLY A 101 -11.19 5.50 9.90
C GLY A 101 -10.70 5.03 8.52
N ILE A 102 -9.83 5.79 7.86
CA ILE A 102 -9.22 5.42 6.57
C ILE A 102 -8.01 4.54 6.85
N ARG A 103 -8.02 3.31 6.32
CA ARG A 103 -6.92 2.34 6.50
C ARG A 103 -5.68 2.81 5.75
N VAL A 104 -4.52 2.72 6.42
CA VAL A 104 -3.22 3.09 5.86
C VAL A 104 -2.28 1.90 5.82
N ASN A 105 -1.57 1.74 4.71
CA ASN A 105 -0.40 0.87 4.57
C ASN A 105 0.87 1.73 4.52
N GLN A 106 1.66 1.72 5.59
CA GLN A 106 2.90 2.48 5.63
C GLN A 106 4.00 1.74 4.87
N THR A 107 4.51 2.32 3.79
CA THR A 107 5.53 1.72 2.90
C THR A 107 6.93 2.28 3.12
N LEU A 108 7.94 1.67 2.50
CA LEU A 108 9.35 2.06 2.57
C LEU A 108 9.92 2.01 4.00
N ILE A 109 9.59 0.94 4.73
CA ILE A 109 10.11 0.67 6.06
C ILE A 109 11.36 -0.22 5.94
N PHE A 110 12.43 0.18 6.61
CA PHE A 110 13.74 -0.49 6.57
C PHE A 110 14.31 -0.74 7.98
N SER A 111 13.54 -0.44 9.03
CA SER A 111 13.95 -0.69 10.42
C SER A 111 12.74 -0.93 11.34
N PRO A 112 12.92 -1.66 12.46
CA PRO A 112 11.85 -1.89 13.44
C PRO A 112 11.30 -0.59 14.06
N ILE A 113 12.15 0.43 14.27
CA ILE A 113 11.72 1.70 14.84
C ILE A 113 10.82 2.48 13.87
N GLN A 114 11.08 2.42 12.56
CA GLN A 114 10.14 2.96 11.57
C GLN A 114 8.79 2.25 11.63
N ALA A 115 8.76 0.91 11.70
CA ALA A 115 7.53 0.15 11.87
C ALA A 115 6.76 0.55 13.15
N LEU A 116 7.46 0.72 14.27
CA LEU A 116 6.88 1.17 15.53
C LEU A 116 6.28 2.58 15.42
N MET A 117 6.97 3.51 14.75
CA MET A 117 6.45 4.87 14.50
C MET A 117 5.17 4.84 13.65
N ALA A 118 5.13 4.00 12.61
CA ALA A 118 3.94 3.81 11.77
C ALA A 118 2.76 3.29 12.60
N ALA A 119 2.99 2.25 13.40
CA ALA A 119 1.97 1.66 14.27
C ALA A 119 1.44 2.69 15.28
N LYS A 120 2.32 3.48 15.90
CA LYS A 120 1.93 4.55 16.82
C LYS A 120 1.14 5.67 16.14
N ALA A 121 1.39 5.93 14.85
CA ALA A 121 0.61 6.89 14.06
C ALA A 121 -0.78 6.35 13.66
N GLY A 122 -1.05 5.06 13.83
CA GLY A 122 -2.34 4.44 13.52
C GLY A 122 -2.39 3.74 12.16
N ALA A 123 -1.24 3.36 11.59
CA ALA A 123 -1.21 2.55 10.37
C ALA A 123 -1.93 1.20 10.58
N ALA A 124 -2.73 0.79 9.60
CA ALA A 124 -3.39 -0.52 9.60
C ALA A 124 -2.43 -1.64 9.15
N TYR A 125 -1.46 -1.29 8.30
CA TYR A 125 -0.41 -2.16 7.81
C TYR A 125 0.93 -1.42 7.80
N VAL A 126 2.01 -2.19 7.93
CA VAL A 126 3.38 -1.75 7.68
C VAL A 126 3.99 -2.66 6.62
N SER A 127 4.74 -2.09 5.67
CA SER A 127 5.41 -2.83 4.60
C SER A 127 6.93 -2.65 4.70
N PRO A 128 7.63 -3.53 5.43
CA PRO A 128 9.08 -3.62 5.43
C PRO A 128 9.62 -4.17 4.09
N PHE A 129 10.73 -3.64 3.60
CA PHE A 129 11.31 -4.03 2.30
C PHE A 129 12.51 -4.98 2.49
N VAL A 130 12.22 -6.26 2.71
CA VAL A 130 13.21 -7.34 2.93
C VAL A 130 14.25 -7.40 1.81
N GLY A 131 13.83 -7.65 0.57
CA GLY A 131 14.78 -7.83 -0.55
C GLY A 131 15.66 -6.62 -0.84
N ARG A 132 15.21 -5.39 -0.52
CA ARG A 132 16.04 -4.20 -0.68
C ARG A 132 17.11 -4.07 0.41
N LEU A 133 16.90 -4.64 1.58
CA LEU A 133 17.93 -4.77 2.62
C LEU A 133 18.96 -5.83 2.23
N ASP A 134 18.48 -6.96 1.69
CA ASP A 134 19.33 -8.02 1.16
C ASP A 134 20.29 -7.49 0.07
N ASP A 135 19.77 -6.67 -0.85
CA ASP A 135 20.56 -6.01 -1.91
C ASP A 135 21.73 -5.16 -1.38
N VAL A 136 21.64 -4.69 -0.13
CA VAL A 136 22.69 -3.87 0.54
C VAL A 136 23.37 -4.64 1.67
N ALA A 137 23.41 -5.97 1.58
CA ALA A 137 24.14 -6.89 2.46
C ALA A 137 23.70 -6.83 3.95
N HIS A 138 22.43 -6.52 4.20
CA HIS A 138 21.77 -6.78 5.48
C HIS A 138 20.94 -8.05 5.35
N ASP A 139 20.72 -8.78 6.44
CA ASP A 139 19.68 -9.82 6.45
C ASP A 139 18.32 -9.15 6.63
N GLY A 140 17.58 -8.98 5.54
CA GLY A 140 16.28 -8.31 5.54
C GLY A 140 15.22 -9.07 6.33
N MET A 141 15.39 -10.38 6.58
CA MET A 141 14.41 -11.14 7.36
C MET A 141 14.47 -10.81 8.84
N GLU A 142 15.63 -10.40 9.37
CA GLU A 142 15.79 -10.01 10.78
C GLU A 142 14.83 -8.89 11.22
N ILE A 143 14.35 -8.04 10.29
CA ILE A 143 13.44 -6.95 10.63
C ILE A 143 11.95 -7.36 10.71
N VAL A 144 11.62 -8.61 10.36
CA VAL A 144 10.26 -9.16 10.43
C VAL A 144 10.11 -10.38 11.36
N GLU A 145 11.19 -10.83 11.98
CA GLU A 145 11.20 -11.90 12.99
C GLU A 145 10.56 -11.53 14.34
#